data_AF-A0A8B7W5G2-F1
#
_entry.id   AF-A0A8B7W5G2-F1
#
_cell.length_a   1.000
_cell.length_b   1.000
_cell.length_c   1.000
_cell.angle_alpha   90.00
_cell.angle_beta   90.00
_cell.angle_gamma   90.00
#
_symmetry.space_group_name_H-M   'P 1'
#
loop_
_entity.id
_entity.type
_entity.pdbx_description
1 polymer ?
#
loop_
_entity_poly.entity_id
_entity_poly.type
_entity_poly.pdbx_seq_one_letter_code
_entity_poly.pdbx_strand_id
1 'polypeptide(L)'
;MEGSAVTVLERGGASSPPERRSKRRRRSGGGGARAPEGVRVPAAGQPRATKGAPPPPGTPPPSPMSSAIERKSLDPSEEPVDEVLQIPPSLLTCGGCQQNIGDRYFLKAIDQYWHEDCLSCDLCGCRLGEVGRRLYYKLGRKLCRRDYLRLFGQDGLCASCDKRIRAYEMTMRVKDKVYHLECFKCAACQKHFCVVP
;
A
#
# COMPACT_ATOMS: atom_id res chain seq x y z
N MET A 1 11.55 8.99 -17.39
CA MET A 1 10.44 8.00 -17.49
C MET A 1 9.42 8.46 -16.48
N GLU A 2 8.31 9.02 -16.96
CA GLU A 2 7.36 9.74 -16.11
C GLU A 2 6.48 8.74 -15.35
N GLY A 3 6.96 8.31 -14.18
CA GLY A 3 6.28 7.37 -13.31
C GLY A 3 6.11 7.93 -11.91
N SER A 4 4.94 8.54 -11.64
CA SER A 4 4.61 9.11 -10.34
C SER A 4 4.55 8.03 -9.28
N ALA A 5 5.09 8.32 -8.09
CA ALA A 5 4.85 7.50 -6.91
C ALA A 5 3.36 7.53 -6.54
N VAL A 6 2.86 6.43 -5.99
CA VAL A 6 1.55 6.37 -5.34
C VAL A 6 1.80 6.22 -3.85
N THR A 7 1.39 7.21 -3.06
CA THR A 7 1.46 7.16 -1.60
C THR A 7 0.08 6.84 -1.03
N VAL A 8 0.06 5.95 -0.04
CA VAL A 8 -1.12 5.69 0.80
C VAL A 8 -1.05 6.65 1.98
N LEU A 9 -2.14 7.37 2.25
CA LEU A 9 -2.29 8.28 3.38
C LEU A 9 -3.37 7.75 4.32
N GLU A 10 -3.17 7.95 5.63
CA GLU A 10 -4.15 7.64 6.67
C GLU A 10 -4.69 8.94 7.27
N ARG A 11 -6.01 9.02 7.49
CA ARG A 11 -6.60 10.10 8.29
C ARG A 11 -6.32 9.90 9.79
N GLY A 12 -5.30 10.59 10.29
CA GLY A 12 -5.19 10.97 11.71
C GLY A 12 -5.19 9.83 12.72
N GLY A 13 -4.25 8.88 12.61
CA GLY A 13 -4.06 7.86 13.66
C GLY A 13 -2.92 6.89 13.37
N ALA A 14 -1.84 6.99 14.16
CA ALA A 14 -0.73 6.05 14.35
C ALA A 14 -0.47 5.01 13.23
N SER A 15 0.59 5.23 12.46
CA SER A 15 1.09 4.37 11.39
C SER A 15 1.22 2.90 11.81
N SER A 16 0.27 2.09 11.37
CA SER A 16 0.24 0.65 11.67
C SER A 16 1.04 -0.12 10.62
N PRO A 17 2.11 -0.88 10.99
CA PRO A 17 2.88 -1.64 10.02
C PRO A 17 2.01 -2.76 9.39
N PRO A 18 2.27 -3.15 8.13
CA PRO A 18 1.44 -4.11 7.41
C PRO A 18 1.53 -5.51 8.04
N GLU A 19 0.53 -5.84 8.85
CA GLU A 19 0.49 -7.08 9.63
C GLU A 19 0.61 -8.30 8.69
N ARG A 20 1.65 -9.11 8.93
CA ARG A 20 2.19 -10.03 7.92
C ARG A 20 1.35 -11.30 7.89
N ARG A 21 0.17 -11.23 7.25
CA ARG A 21 -0.89 -12.28 7.20
C ARG A 21 -0.33 -13.66 6.88
N SER A 22 0.08 -14.34 7.94
CA SER A 22 0.84 -15.59 7.86
C SER A 22 -0.13 -16.72 7.58
N LYS A 23 -0.29 -17.04 6.29
CA LYS A 23 -1.09 -18.17 5.78
C LYS A 23 -0.49 -19.48 6.32
N ARG A 24 -0.86 -19.87 7.54
CA ARG A 24 -0.65 -21.21 8.10
C ARG A 24 -1.22 -22.22 7.12
N ARG A 25 -0.34 -22.87 6.34
CA ARG A 25 -0.69 -24.02 5.51
C ARG A 25 -1.25 -25.10 6.42
N ARG A 26 -2.58 -25.30 6.44
CA ARG A 26 -3.17 -26.48 7.07
C ARG A 26 -2.67 -27.71 6.29
N ARG A 27 -2.04 -28.63 7.01
CA ARG A 27 -1.43 -29.84 6.45
C ARG A 27 -2.51 -30.91 6.33
N SER A 28 -2.98 -31.18 5.12
CA SER A 28 -3.96 -32.25 4.88
C SER A 28 -3.28 -33.62 4.99
N GLY A 29 -3.79 -34.44 5.90
CA GLY A 29 -3.49 -35.86 6.08
C GLY A 29 -4.61 -36.42 6.97
N GLY A 30 -5.24 -37.51 6.58
CA GLY A 30 -6.52 -37.96 7.15
C GLY A 30 -6.52 -39.39 7.65
N GLY A 31 -7.71 -39.88 8.00
CA GLY A 31 -7.96 -41.22 8.55
C GLY A 31 -8.27 -41.20 10.05
N GLY A 32 -9.20 -42.06 10.47
CA GLY A 32 -9.67 -42.18 11.86
C GLY A 32 -11.19 -42.29 11.95
N ALA A 33 -11.70 -43.28 12.69
CA ALA A 33 -13.12 -43.65 12.67
C ALA A 33 -13.71 -43.81 14.08
N ARG A 34 -15.03 -43.54 14.18
CA ARG A 34 -16.03 -43.98 15.19
C ARG A 34 -15.76 -43.70 16.69
N ALA A 35 -16.80 -43.19 17.37
CA ALA A 35 -16.89 -43.07 18.83
C ALA A 35 -17.22 -44.42 19.50
N PRO A 36 -17.22 -44.50 20.85
CA PRO A 36 -18.50 -44.31 21.56
C PRO A 36 -18.45 -43.61 22.95
N GLU A 37 -19.63 -43.13 23.38
CA GLU A 37 -20.24 -43.15 24.75
C GLU A 37 -19.41 -42.90 26.04
N GLY A 38 -19.88 -42.02 26.95
CA GLY A 38 -19.37 -41.98 28.34
C GLY A 38 -19.83 -40.85 29.30
N VAL A 39 -20.87 -41.12 30.11
CA VAL A 39 -21.17 -40.54 31.46
C VAL A 39 -21.54 -39.03 31.60
N ARG A 40 -21.93 -38.59 32.82
CA ARG A 40 -22.77 -37.40 33.11
C ARG A 40 -22.31 -36.55 34.33
N VAL A 41 -22.46 -35.21 34.23
CA VAL A 41 -22.73 -34.16 35.29
C VAL A 41 -21.76 -34.04 36.50
N PRO A 42 -21.88 -33.05 37.44
CA PRO A 42 -22.65 -31.78 37.49
C PRO A 42 -21.91 -30.47 37.95
N ALA A 43 -22.50 -29.31 37.59
CA ALA A 43 -22.70 -28.08 38.40
C ALA A 43 -21.53 -27.17 38.90
N ALA A 44 -21.96 -26.00 39.42
CA ALA A 44 -21.22 -24.85 40.00
C ALA A 44 -20.32 -24.02 39.04
N GLY A 45 -20.29 -22.68 39.11
CA GLY A 45 -21.15 -21.75 39.88
C GLY A 45 -20.83 -20.28 39.53
N GLN A 46 -21.83 -19.39 39.57
CA GLN A 46 -21.63 -17.94 39.44
C GLN A 46 -21.21 -17.31 40.78
N PRO A 47 -20.48 -16.20 40.75
CA PRO A 47 -20.95 -15.04 41.52
C PRO A 47 -20.99 -13.73 40.72
N ARG A 48 -21.63 -12.72 41.30
CA ARG A 48 -22.08 -11.47 40.64
C ARG A 48 -21.71 -10.24 41.46
N ALA A 49 -21.07 -9.28 40.80
CA ALA A 49 -21.00 -7.82 41.06
C ALA A 49 -21.03 -7.27 42.50
N THR A 50 -20.04 -6.42 42.81
CA THR A 50 -20.14 -5.34 43.82
C THR A 50 -19.83 -3.98 43.20
N LYS A 51 -20.47 -2.92 43.73
CA LYS A 51 -20.26 -1.52 43.31
C LYS A 51 -19.24 -0.83 44.22
N GLY A 52 -18.57 0.21 43.72
CA GLY A 52 -17.76 1.15 44.52
C GLY A 52 -17.88 2.57 43.94
N ALA A 53 -17.80 3.59 44.80
CA ALA A 53 -18.07 5.00 44.46
C ALA A 53 -16.89 5.92 44.86
N PRO A 54 -16.79 7.17 44.35
CA PRO A 54 -15.60 8.02 44.48
C PRO A 54 -15.64 9.02 45.65
N PRO A 55 -14.48 9.52 46.09
CA PRO A 55 -14.34 10.81 46.77
C PRO A 55 -13.18 11.67 46.13
N PRO A 56 -12.59 12.72 46.75
CA PRO A 56 -12.87 14.12 46.37
C PRO A 56 -11.62 14.99 46.04
N PRO A 57 -11.77 16.28 45.63
CA PRO A 57 -10.64 17.17 45.28
C PRO A 57 -10.09 18.03 46.45
N GLY A 58 -8.91 18.64 46.25
CA GLY A 58 -8.27 19.61 47.16
C GLY A 58 -7.16 20.43 46.44
N THR A 59 -6.81 21.62 46.96
CA THR A 59 -5.97 22.64 46.25
C THR A 59 -4.82 23.23 47.14
N PRO A 60 -4.24 24.45 46.99
CA PRO A 60 -2.76 24.67 46.99
C PRO A 60 -2.30 25.66 48.11
N PRO A 61 -1.17 26.43 48.05
CA PRO A 61 0.04 26.43 47.21
C PRO A 61 1.31 26.05 48.04
N PRO A 62 2.38 26.83 48.36
CA PRO A 62 2.81 28.22 48.07
C PRO A 62 4.02 28.35 47.08
N SER A 63 4.68 29.52 47.04
CA SER A 63 5.94 29.81 46.32
C SER A 63 7.01 30.39 47.29
N PRO A 64 8.26 30.66 46.84
CA PRO A 64 8.58 32.05 46.45
C PRO A 64 9.61 32.25 45.31
N MET A 65 9.56 33.48 44.75
CA MET A 65 10.59 34.36 44.16
C MET A 65 12.05 33.85 44.03
N SER A 66 12.86 34.24 43.03
CA SER A 66 12.81 35.40 42.10
C SER A 66 13.58 35.06 40.78
N SER A 67 13.77 35.90 39.74
CA SER A 67 13.57 37.34 39.53
C SER A 67 13.30 37.68 38.03
N ALA A 68 13.27 38.96 37.65
CA ALA A 68 12.97 39.44 36.30
C ALA A 68 14.18 39.90 35.45
N ILE A 69 14.05 39.77 34.12
CA ILE A 69 14.50 40.72 33.09
C ILE A 69 13.35 40.86 32.07
N GLU A 70 13.20 42.03 31.43
CA GLU A 70 12.02 42.40 30.63
C GLU A 70 12.36 42.68 29.16
N ARG A 71 11.33 42.59 28.28
CA ARG A 71 11.23 43.14 26.91
C ARG A 71 11.94 42.40 25.75
N LYS A 72 11.14 41.63 25.02
CA LYS A 72 10.61 42.12 23.73
C LYS A 72 9.34 41.36 23.31
N SER A 73 8.30 42.07 22.90
CA SER A 73 7.19 41.48 22.16
C SER A 73 7.53 41.49 20.66
N LEU A 74 7.96 40.33 20.15
CA LEU A 74 7.75 39.89 18.77
C LEU A 74 7.57 38.38 18.89
N ASP A 75 6.44 37.87 18.42
CA ASP A 75 6.21 36.44 18.31
C ASP A 75 6.71 35.95 16.95
N PRO A 76 7.60 34.95 16.89
CA PRO A 76 7.92 34.19 15.70
C PRO A 76 7.58 32.71 15.93
N SER A 77 6.45 32.42 16.58
CA SER A 77 5.96 31.07 16.89
C SER A 77 5.23 30.43 15.69
N GLU A 78 5.46 30.95 14.49
CA GLU A 78 5.16 30.31 13.19
C GLU A 78 6.12 29.13 12.96
N GLU A 79 6.18 28.21 13.94
CA GLU A 79 6.76 26.89 13.79
C GLU A 79 5.99 26.19 12.65
N PRO A 80 6.67 25.70 11.60
CA PRO A 80 5.98 25.18 10.42
C PRO A 80 5.19 23.92 10.76
N VAL A 81 3.86 24.07 10.90
CA VAL A 81 2.95 22.98 11.26
C VAL A 81 3.01 21.85 10.25
N ASP A 82 3.22 20.62 10.74
CA ASP A 82 3.53 19.45 9.91
C ASP A 82 2.44 19.21 8.85
N GLU A 83 2.82 19.39 7.58
CA GLU A 83 1.96 19.91 6.49
C GLU A 83 0.94 18.90 5.91
N VAL A 84 0.56 17.90 6.71
CA VAL A 84 -0.21 16.71 6.28
C VAL A 84 -1.53 16.54 7.05
N LEU A 85 -1.65 17.07 8.27
CA LEU A 85 -2.74 16.70 9.20
C LEU A 85 -3.97 17.62 9.21
N GLN A 86 -3.93 18.79 8.56
CA GLN A 86 -5.01 19.80 8.62
C GLN A 86 -5.72 20.07 7.28
N ILE A 87 -5.72 19.11 6.34
CA ILE A 87 -6.56 19.21 5.13
C ILE A 87 -8.04 18.98 5.52
N PRO A 88 -8.93 19.97 5.45
CA PRO A 88 -10.33 19.79 5.84
C PRO A 88 -11.05 18.83 4.88
N PRO A 89 -11.99 17.98 5.34
CA PRO A 89 -12.61 16.93 4.52
C PRO A 89 -13.40 17.46 3.31
N SER A 90 -13.79 18.74 3.33
CA SER A 90 -14.39 19.46 2.21
C SER A 90 -13.44 19.66 1.01
N LEU A 91 -12.12 19.57 1.19
CA LEU A 91 -11.12 19.74 0.12
C LEU A 91 -10.53 18.42 -0.40
N LEU A 92 -10.73 17.28 0.27
CA LEU A 92 -10.32 15.98 -0.26
C LEU A 92 -11.35 15.46 -1.27
N THR A 93 -11.33 16.00 -2.49
CA THR A 93 -12.18 15.52 -3.59
C THR A 93 -11.42 14.51 -4.45
N CYS A 94 -12.07 13.40 -4.81
CA CYS A 94 -11.45 12.36 -5.62
C CYS A 94 -11.39 12.75 -7.11
N GLY A 95 -10.20 12.80 -7.69
CA GLY A 95 -9.98 13.08 -9.13
C GLY A 95 -10.54 12.04 -10.13
N GLY A 96 -11.19 10.98 -9.64
CA GLY A 96 -11.79 9.92 -10.46
C GLY A 96 -13.32 9.92 -10.50
N CYS A 97 -13.98 10.27 -9.39
CA CYS A 97 -15.46 10.32 -9.29
C CYS A 97 -16.02 11.69 -8.85
N GLN A 98 -15.15 12.68 -8.62
CA GLN A 98 -15.47 14.04 -8.18
C GLN A 98 -16.24 14.14 -6.84
N GLN A 99 -16.29 13.07 -6.05
CA GLN A 99 -16.91 13.04 -4.73
C GLN A 99 -15.89 13.32 -3.61
N ASN A 100 -16.35 13.82 -2.47
CA ASN A 100 -15.52 13.93 -1.27
C ASN A 100 -15.11 12.55 -0.75
N ILE A 101 -13.82 12.40 -0.48
CA ILE A 101 -13.22 11.19 0.09
C ILE A 101 -13.66 11.08 1.55
N GLY A 102 -14.42 10.05 1.88
CA GLY A 102 -14.86 9.74 3.24
C GLY A 102 -13.86 8.91 4.04
N ASP A 103 -13.01 8.16 3.35
CA ASP A 103 -12.28 7.01 3.91
C ASP A 103 -11.17 7.35 4.91
N ARG A 104 -10.80 6.33 5.70
CA ARG A 104 -9.59 6.34 6.54
C ARG A 104 -8.32 6.26 5.68
N TYR A 105 -8.34 5.42 4.65
CA TYR A 105 -7.23 5.18 3.73
C TYR A 105 -7.55 5.82 2.38
N PHE A 106 -6.62 6.60 1.84
CA PHE A 106 -6.75 7.20 0.52
C PHE A 106 -5.38 7.32 -0.15
N LEU A 107 -5.38 7.58 -1.46
CA LEU A 107 -4.17 7.60 -2.28
C LEU A 107 -3.87 9.04 -2.76
N LYS A 108 -2.63 9.52 -2.60
CA LYS A 108 -2.15 10.72 -3.31
C LYS A 108 -1.36 10.29 -4.55
N ALA A 109 -1.71 10.87 -5.69
CA ALA A 109 -1.22 10.48 -7.01
C ALA A 109 -1.45 11.62 -8.01
N ILE A 110 -0.40 12.02 -8.76
CA ILE A 110 -0.46 13.09 -9.78
C ILE A 110 -1.01 14.40 -9.15
N ASP A 111 -0.52 14.70 -7.95
CA ASP A 111 -0.93 15.81 -7.07
C ASP A 111 -2.43 15.95 -6.79
N GLN A 112 -3.19 14.87 -7.02
CA GLN A 112 -4.60 14.72 -6.66
C GLN A 112 -4.80 13.59 -5.67
N TYR A 113 -5.97 13.59 -5.02
CA TYR A 113 -6.40 12.55 -4.09
C TYR A 113 -7.39 11.57 -4.75
N TRP A 114 -7.34 10.31 -4.35
CA TRP A 114 -8.10 9.23 -4.96
C TRP A 114 -8.55 8.18 -3.93
N HIS A 115 -9.76 7.64 -4.12
CA HIS A 115 -10.18 6.39 -3.46
C HIS A 115 -9.33 5.21 -3.96
N GLU A 116 -9.26 4.13 -3.17
CA GLU A 116 -8.56 2.90 -3.55
C GLU A 116 -9.09 2.25 -4.83
N ASP A 117 -10.40 2.34 -5.11
CA ASP A 117 -11.03 1.88 -6.36
C ASP A 117 -10.90 2.86 -7.53
N CYS A 118 -10.98 4.17 -7.26
CA CYS A 118 -10.96 5.18 -8.31
C CYS A 118 -9.58 5.32 -8.98
N LEU A 119 -8.49 4.97 -8.29
CA LEU A 119 -7.15 4.90 -8.88
C LEU A 119 -6.92 3.55 -9.60
N SER A 120 -7.77 3.24 -10.58
CA SER A 120 -7.61 2.11 -11.51
C SER A 120 -6.87 2.54 -12.79
N CYS A 121 -6.32 1.57 -13.53
CA CYS A 121 -5.69 1.82 -14.83
C CYS A 121 -6.73 1.85 -15.96
N ASP A 122 -6.64 2.85 -16.86
CA ASP A 122 -7.60 3.08 -17.96
C ASP A 122 -7.60 2.01 -19.08
N LEU A 123 -6.83 0.93 -18.93
CA LEU A 123 -6.72 -0.17 -19.92
C LEU A 123 -6.99 -1.56 -19.33
N CYS A 124 -6.48 -1.87 -18.13
CA CYS A 124 -6.75 -3.15 -17.46
C CYS A 124 -7.90 -3.08 -16.43
N GLY A 125 -8.38 -1.89 -16.07
CA GLY A 125 -9.24 -1.67 -14.90
C GLY A 125 -8.58 -1.96 -13.54
N CYS A 126 -7.32 -2.41 -13.54
CA CYS A 126 -6.67 -2.94 -12.35
C CYS A 126 -6.20 -1.82 -11.40
N ARG A 127 -6.50 -1.98 -10.09
CA ARG A 127 -6.21 -1.03 -9.00
C ARG A 127 -4.70 -0.72 -8.92
N LEU A 128 -4.33 0.53 -9.21
CA LEU A 128 -2.92 0.93 -9.30
C LEU A 128 -2.23 0.89 -7.93
N GLY A 129 -2.91 1.33 -6.87
CA GLY A 129 -2.36 1.36 -5.50
C GLY A 129 -1.93 0.00 -4.96
N GLU A 130 -2.59 -1.09 -5.40
CA GLU A 130 -2.27 -2.47 -4.99
C GLU A 130 -1.24 -3.12 -5.92
N VAL A 131 -1.38 -2.95 -7.25
CA VAL A 131 -0.50 -3.59 -8.24
C VAL A 131 0.92 -2.99 -8.24
N GLY A 132 1.11 -1.77 -7.75
CA GLY A 132 2.43 -1.27 -7.39
C GLY A 132 2.48 0.21 -6.99
N ARG A 133 3.44 0.57 -6.12
CA ARG A 133 3.64 1.93 -5.57
C ARG A 133 4.07 3.01 -6.61
N ARG A 134 3.90 2.74 -7.91
CA ARG A 134 4.18 3.66 -9.02
C ARG A 134 3.15 3.48 -10.12
N LEU A 135 2.45 4.56 -10.44
CA LEU A 135 1.63 4.65 -11.66
C LEU A 135 2.45 5.31 -12.78
N TYR A 136 1.89 5.32 -13.99
CA TYR A 136 2.42 6.13 -15.08
C TYR A 136 1.28 6.99 -15.64
N TYR A 137 1.53 8.29 -15.81
CA TYR A 137 0.55 9.22 -16.35
C TYR A 137 1.07 9.83 -17.65
N LYS A 138 0.32 9.67 -18.75
CA LYS A 138 0.72 10.18 -20.07
C LYS A 138 -0.49 10.33 -21.00
N LEU A 139 -0.54 11.40 -21.78
CA LEU A 139 -1.67 11.75 -22.67
C LEU A 139 -3.04 11.72 -21.94
N GLY A 140 -3.09 12.25 -20.71
CA GLY A 140 -4.31 12.30 -19.89
C GLY A 140 -4.77 10.96 -19.31
N ARG A 141 -3.97 9.89 -19.42
CA ARG A 141 -4.35 8.53 -18.98
C ARG A 141 -3.45 8.01 -17.85
N LYS A 142 -4.08 7.38 -16.85
CA LYS A 142 -3.45 6.71 -15.71
C LYS A 142 -3.28 5.22 -16.03
N LEU A 143 -2.02 4.77 -16.12
CA LEU A 143 -1.65 3.45 -16.64
C LEU A 143 -0.81 2.65 -15.65
N CYS A 144 -1.00 1.32 -15.64
CA CYS A 144 -0.12 0.41 -14.93
C CYS A 144 1.20 0.22 -15.70
N ARG A 145 2.27 -0.25 -15.02
CA ARG A 145 3.60 -0.47 -15.64
C ARG A 145 3.54 -1.28 -16.94
N ARG A 146 2.75 -2.35 -16.97
CA ARG A 146 2.62 -3.24 -18.14
C ARG A 146 1.98 -2.53 -19.32
N ASP A 147 0.89 -1.82 -19.08
CA ASP A 147 0.09 -1.21 -20.15
C ASP A 147 0.75 0.10 -20.64
N TYR A 148 1.45 0.83 -19.76
CA TYR A 148 2.35 1.92 -20.14
C TYR A 148 3.48 1.44 -21.05
N LEU A 149 4.16 0.35 -20.68
CA LEU A 149 5.20 -0.24 -21.54
C LEU A 149 4.61 -0.74 -22.87
N ARG A 150 3.39 -1.29 -22.88
CA ARG A 150 2.68 -1.70 -24.11
C ARG A 150 2.39 -0.55 -25.08
N LEU A 151 2.19 0.67 -24.60
CA LEU A 151 1.90 1.85 -25.45
C LEU A 151 3.10 2.76 -25.72
N PHE A 152 4.03 2.88 -24.76
CA PHE A 152 5.08 3.88 -24.77
C PHE A 152 6.49 3.33 -24.45
N GLY A 153 6.62 2.03 -24.19
CA GLY A 153 7.92 1.38 -24.09
C GLY A 153 8.51 1.12 -25.47
N GLN A 154 9.84 1.14 -25.57
CA GLN A 154 10.57 0.88 -26.81
C GLN A 154 10.48 -0.59 -27.21
N ASP A 155 9.84 -0.87 -28.34
CA ASP A 155 9.85 -2.20 -28.94
C ASP A 155 11.22 -2.52 -29.58
N GLY A 156 11.59 -3.79 -29.56
CA GLY A 156 12.86 -4.29 -30.10
C GLY A 156 12.64 -5.30 -31.21
N LEU A 157 13.68 -5.63 -31.97
CA LEU A 157 13.65 -6.73 -32.93
C LEU A 157 14.38 -7.95 -32.35
N CYS A 158 13.79 -9.13 -32.50
CA CYS A 158 14.43 -10.36 -32.05
C CYS A 158 15.46 -10.86 -33.05
N ALA A 159 16.74 -10.87 -32.67
CA ALA A 159 17.86 -11.25 -33.54
C ALA A 159 17.97 -12.77 -33.87
N SER A 160 16.85 -13.51 -33.79
CA SER A 160 16.71 -14.93 -34.14
C SER A 160 15.41 -15.24 -34.90
N CYS A 161 14.47 -14.30 -35.03
CA CYS A 161 13.24 -14.49 -35.79
C CYS A 161 12.65 -13.20 -36.39
N ASP A 162 13.34 -12.08 -36.22
CA ASP A 162 13.12 -10.76 -36.82
C ASP A 162 11.73 -10.13 -36.58
N LYS A 163 10.94 -10.72 -35.69
CA LYS A 163 9.68 -10.18 -35.18
C LYS A 163 9.93 -9.09 -34.13
N ARG A 164 8.99 -8.14 -34.05
CA ARG A 164 8.95 -7.09 -33.01
C ARG A 164 8.59 -7.68 -31.65
N ILE A 165 9.55 -7.64 -30.73
CA ILE A 165 9.37 -7.90 -29.30
C ILE A 165 8.62 -6.72 -28.67
N ARG A 166 7.59 -6.97 -27.86
CA ARG A 166 6.86 -5.89 -27.19
C ARG A 166 7.59 -5.43 -25.92
N ALA A 167 7.56 -4.13 -25.61
CA ALA A 167 8.28 -3.58 -24.46
C ALA A 167 7.76 -4.00 -23.07
N TYR A 168 6.62 -4.71 -23.01
CA TYR A 168 6.10 -5.35 -21.79
C TYR A 168 6.46 -6.84 -21.69
N GLU A 169 7.13 -7.38 -22.69
CA GLU A 169 7.49 -8.78 -22.84
C GLU A 169 8.88 -9.07 -22.24
N MET A 170 9.04 -10.25 -21.66
CA MET A 170 10.33 -10.64 -21.06
C MET A 170 11.33 -10.98 -22.17
N THR A 171 12.55 -10.46 -22.08
CA THR A 171 13.59 -10.66 -23.10
C THR A 171 14.91 -11.10 -22.50
N MET A 172 15.64 -11.91 -23.27
CA MET A 172 17.06 -12.17 -23.04
C MET A 172 17.90 -11.18 -23.86
N ARG A 173 18.92 -10.59 -23.25
CA ARG A 173 19.93 -9.78 -23.93
C ARG A 173 21.28 -10.47 -23.81
N VAL A 174 21.98 -10.61 -24.94
CA VAL A 174 23.36 -11.14 -24.99
C VAL A 174 24.18 -10.24 -25.87
N LYS A 175 25.14 -9.54 -25.25
CA LYS A 175 25.76 -8.33 -25.83
C LYS A 175 24.65 -7.39 -26.31
N ASP A 176 24.76 -6.89 -27.53
CA ASP A 176 23.86 -5.91 -28.15
C ASP A 176 22.60 -6.53 -28.80
N LYS A 177 22.46 -7.88 -28.78
CA LYS A 177 21.34 -8.59 -29.39
C LYS A 177 20.27 -8.96 -28.36
N VAL A 178 19.00 -8.76 -28.74
CA VAL A 178 17.81 -9.03 -27.93
C VAL A 178 17.04 -10.22 -28.51
N TYR A 179 16.47 -11.06 -27.64
CA TYR A 179 15.71 -12.26 -28.01
C TYR A 179 14.46 -12.42 -27.15
N HIS A 180 13.36 -12.92 -27.73
CA HIS A 180 12.25 -13.51 -26.96
C HIS A 180 12.78 -14.71 -26.14
N LEU A 181 12.17 -15.04 -25.00
CA LEU A 181 12.57 -16.21 -24.20
C LEU A 181 12.52 -17.52 -25.02
N GLU A 182 11.50 -17.68 -25.86
CA GLU A 182 11.32 -18.84 -26.75
C GLU A 182 12.36 -18.92 -27.87
N CYS A 183 12.95 -17.78 -28.24
CA CYS A 183 14.05 -17.72 -29.21
C CYS A 183 15.42 -17.89 -28.56
N PHE A 184 15.52 -17.87 -27.23
CA PHE A 184 16.80 -17.99 -26.53
C PHE A 184 17.21 -19.46 -26.33
N LYS A 185 17.76 -20.03 -27.41
CA LYS A 185 18.21 -21.42 -27.52
C LYS A 185 19.50 -21.53 -28.32
N CYS A 186 20.25 -22.61 -28.12
CA CYS A 186 21.49 -22.85 -28.85
C CYS A 186 21.21 -23.08 -30.35
N ALA A 187 21.84 -22.30 -31.23
CA ALA A 187 21.64 -22.43 -32.69
C ALA A 187 21.97 -23.84 -33.21
N ALA A 188 23.01 -24.49 -32.67
CA ALA A 188 23.48 -25.80 -33.11
C ALA A 188 22.62 -26.97 -32.61
N CYS A 189 22.19 -26.98 -31.35
CA CYS A 189 21.46 -28.12 -30.75
C CYS A 189 19.99 -27.83 -30.40
N GLN A 190 19.49 -26.62 -30.68
CA GLN A 190 18.12 -26.13 -30.46
C GLN A 190 17.57 -26.22 -29.03
N LYS A 191 18.38 -26.66 -28.05
CA LYS A 191 18.02 -26.67 -26.63
C LYS A 191 17.98 -25.26 -26.05
N HIS A 192 16.95 -24.97 -25.26
CA HIS A 192 16.85 -23.74 -24.47
C HIS A 192 17.93 -23.70 -23.39
N PHE A 193 18.41 -22.50 -23.08
CA PHE A 193 19.37 -22.31 -21.99
C PHE A 193 18.64 -22.33 -20.64
N CYS A 194 19.15 -23.12 -19.69
CA CYS A 194 18.66 -23.12 -18.31
C CYS A 194 19.12 -21.84 -17.59
N VAL A 195 18.35 -20.77 -17.73
CA VAL A 195 18.55 -19.53 -16.96
C VAL A 195 18.07 -19.74 -15.51
N VAL A 196 19.04 -19.86 -14.59
CA VAL A 196 18.79 -19.86 -13.16
C VAL A 196 18.63 -18.39 -12.71
N PRO A 197 17.56 -18.01 -12.00
CA PRO A 197 17.31 -16.63 -11.55
C PRO A 197 18.13 -16.23 -10.32
#